data_AF-A0A178VZK0-F1
#
_entry.id   AF-A0A178VZK0-F1
#
_cell.length_a   1.000
_cell.length_b   1.000
_cell.length_c   1.000
_cell.angle_alpha   90.00
_cell.angle_beta   90.00
_cell.angle_gamma   90.00
#
_symmetry.space_group_name_H-M   'P 1'
#
loop_
_entity.id
_entity.type
_entity.pdbx_description
1 polymer ?
#
loop_
_entity_poly.entity_id
_entity_poly.type
_entity_poly.pdbx_seq_one_letter_code
_entity_poly.pdbx_strand_id
1 'polypeptide(L)'
;MLHSLSTWFIWDNISTLQVKHSSRSYVIWLMYINSRGQLNDQLIAYDTALSALCNHASGSIDRNHASACILDVLLQMFNLLCISGNVSKAIQRISKLQAPAAVSDDPDFSLMSHILTCLTYSDKCVFWVCCVYLVIYRKLPDSIIRRLEMEKELLEIEWPTVNLDGDLKQMALRLFDKGMRSVEHGTNNGIQKRPAGLFALNYALFMIAVDELESRRDILKASVQLYPTCLELKLLAVRMQSNELKDMFSSGFEELLKQEAKEASCIQCIWNQYAEYALEGGSYDLARELMSRWYGSVWDVLSHKYKTVRGNEEEGDDNMLESALSDLNVASDQVDVMFGYLNLSLHNLLQSNWTEARLAIDQALKATAPEHFMHCLREHAVFQLINELQATGEFSINLQMRLLISYLDRASSLPVKEPLSWKFISNSAEKPRVRKLVTNLLAPVSSELFVVNVVLEAWHGPSLVPEKLSKQKELVDFVETILGLVPSNYPLALSVSKLLRKEEKQSDSGSSSGIHFWAGLNLASTISCAIPVAPEYIWVEAGEIVSDINGFKTRAERFLKKALSVYPMSVKLWRCYWSLCKSIEERRGIEIEEAARKKGITLA
;
A
#
# COMPACT_ATOMS: atom_id res chain seq x y z
N MET A 1 -8.43 -13.24 -0.19
CA MET A 1 -8.54 -14.32 0.83
C MET A 1 -9.54 -15.38 0.37
N LEU A 2 -10.70 -14.98 -0.18
CA LEU A 2 -11.64 -15.90 -0.83
C LEU A 2 -11.09 -16.52 -2.12
N HIS A 3 -10.18 -15.84 -2.84
CA HIS A 3 -9.40 -16.45 -3.93
C HIS A 3 -8.49 -17.62 -3.48
N SER A 4 -8.00 -17.59 -2.23
CA SER A 4 -7.27 -18.72 -1.63
C SER A 4 -8.26 -19.81 -1.20
N LEU A 5 -9.39 -19.45 -0.58
CA LEU A 5 -10.42 -20.44 -0.23
C LEU A 5 -11.03 -21.14 -1.44
N SER A 6 -11.16 -20.50 -2.61
CA SER A 6 -11.60 -21.16 -3.84
C SER A 6 -10.59 -22.19 -4.37
N THR A 7 -9.32 -22.09 -3.98
CA THR A 7 -8.32 -23.14 -4.28
C THR A 7 -8.35 -24.31 -3.28
N TRP A 8 -8.90 -24.13 -2.08
CA TRP A 8 -8.98 -25.17 -1.04
C TRP A 8 -10.36 -25.85 -0.95
N PHE A 9 -11.42 -25.15 -1.31
CA PHE A 9 -12.77 -25.71 -1.36
C PHE A 9 -13.33 -25.66 -2.79
N ILE A 10 -13.58 -26.84 -3.34
CA ILE A 10 -14.33 -27.05 -4.58
C ILE A 10 -15.79 -26.68 -4.30
N TRP A 11 -16.16 -25.42 -4.48
CA TRP A 11 -17.56 -24.96 -4.45
C TRP A 11 -18.11 -24.87 -5.88
N ASP A 12 -18.13 -26.00 -6.58
CA ASP A 12 -18.38 -26.05 -8.03
C ASP A 12 -19.81 -25.68 -8.47
N ASN A 13 -20.75 -25.34 -7.58
CA ASN A 13 -22.14 -25.04 -7.98
C ASN A 13 -22.88 -24.12 -6.99
N ILE A 14 -22.49 -22.84 -6.90
CA ILE A 14 -23.44 -21.83 -6.39
C ILE A 14 -24.40 -21.47 -7.51
N SER A 15 -25.66 -21.90 -7.37
CA SER A 15 -26.71 -21.60 -8.33
C SER A 15 -27.16 -20.14 -8.24
N THR A 16 -27.65 -19.58 -9.35
CA THR A 16 -28.28 -18.25 -9.39
C THR A 16 -29.45 -18.11 -8.40
N LEU A 17 -30.07 -19.22 -8.01
CA LEU A 17 -31.12 -19.29 -7.00
C LEU A 17 -30.61 -18.96 -5.59
N GLN A 18 -29.48 -19.52 -5.16
CA GLN A 18 -28.89 -19.23 -3.85
C GLN A 18 -28.47 -17.76 -3.72
N VAL A 19 -27.97 -17.18 -4.82
CA VAL A 19 -27.59 -15.76 -4.86
C VAL A 19 -28.82 -14.84 -4.78
N LYS A 20 -29.93 -15.19 -5.45
CA LYS A 20 -31.19 -14.42 -5.37
C LYS A 20 -31.78 -14.35 -3.96
N HIS A 21 -31.60 -15.39 -3.15
CA HIS A 21 -32.06 -15.41 -1.75
C HIS A 21 -31.13 -14.64 -0.78
N SER A 22 -29.94 -14.24 -1.22
CA SER A 22 -28.96 -13.52 -0.40
C SER A 22 -28.25 -12.42 -1.21
N SER A 23 -29.03 -11.68 -2.00
CA SER A 23 -28.57 -10.67 -2.96
C SER A 23 -27.77 -9.51 -2.34
N ARG A 24 -27.81 -9.36 -1.02
CA ARG A 24 -27.05 -8.36 -0.24
C ARG A 24 -25.67 -8.85 0.20
N SER A 25 -25.38 -10.14 0.08
CA SER A 25 -24.16 -10.73 0.61
C SER A 25 -22.98 -10.59 -0.36
N TYR A 26 -22.04 -9.72 -0.01
CA TYR A 26 -20.77 -9.55 -0.71
C TYR A 26 -20.02 -10.89 -0.89
N VAL A 27 -19.95 -11.71 0.16
CA VAL A 27 -19.23 -13.00 0.14
C VAL A 27 -19.83 -13.98 -0.88
N ILE A 28 -21.15 -14.08 -0.92
CA ILE A 28 -21.85 -15.00 -1.85
C ILE A 28 -21.64 -14.53 -3.30
N TRP A 29 -21.65 -13.22 -3.54
CA TRP A 29 -21.34 -12.66 -4.86
C TRP A 29 -19.92 -12.98 -5.30
N LEU A 30 -18.91 -12.83 -4.44
CA LEU A 30 -17.54 -13.21 -4.78
C LEU A 30 -17.40 -14.70 -5.12
N MET A 31 -18.05 -15.57 -4.34
CA MET A 31 -18.04 -17.01 -4.65
C MET A 31 -18.72 -17.31 -5.99
N TYR A 32 -19.84 -16.67 -6.28
CA TYR A 32 -20.54 -16.82 -7.56
C TYR A 32 -19.67 -16.36 -8.74
N ILE A 33 -19.05 -15.18 -8.63
CA ILE A 33 -18.13 -14.63 -9.63
C ILE A 33 -16.96 -15.60 -9.87
N ASN A 34 -16.30 -16.05 -8.81
CA ASN A 34 -15.12 -16.91 -8.91
C ASN A 34 -15.43 -18.34 -9.39
N SER A 35 -16.69 -18.79 -9.30
CA SER A 35 -17.14 -20.06 -9.89
C SER A 35 -17.29 -20.03 -11.42
N ARG A 36 -17.23 -18.85 -12.05
CA ARG A 36 -17.44 -18.73 -13.50
C ARG A 36 -16.21 -19.24 -14.26
N GLY A 37 -16.45 -20.22 -15.13
CA GLY A 37 -15.39 -20.89 -15.86
C GLY A 37 -14.84 -20.13 -17.07
N GLN A 38 -15.56 -19.12 -17.59
CA GLN A 38 -15.18 -18.34 -18.77
C GLN A 38 -15.15 -16.84 -18.46
N LEU A 39 -14.31 -16.10 -19.18
CA LEU A 39 -14.14 -14.66 -18.96
C LEU A 39 -15.44 -13.87 -19.12
N ASN A 40 -16.20 -14.12 -20.19
CA ASN A 40 -17.46 -13.40 -20.43
C ASN A 40 -18.51 -13.68 -19.34
N ASP A 41 -18.62 -14.94 -18.91
CA ASP A 41 -19.52 -15.32 -17.81
C ASP A 41 -19.13 -14.63 -16.50
N GLN A 42 -17.82 -14.51 -16.23
CA GLN A 42 -17.31 -13.83 -15.05
C GLN A 42 -17.61 -12.33 -15.09
N LEU A 43 -17.47 -11.68 -16.25
CA LEU A 43 -17.85 -10.27 -16.44
C LEU A 43 -19.36 -10.05 -16.26
N ILE A 44 -20.19 -10.94 -16.79
CA ILE A 44 -21.65 -10.89 -16.58
C ILE A 44 -21.99 -11.07 -15.09
N ALA A 45 -21.27 -11.95 -14.39
CA ALA A 45 -21.43 -12.13 -12.96
C ALA A 45 -21.06 -10.88 -12.16
N TYR A 46 -20.00 -10.16 -12.55
CA TYR A 46 -19.65 -8.85 -11.97
C TYR A 46 -20.75 -7.82 -12.19
N ASP A 47 -21.23 -7.65 -13.43
CA ASP A 47 -22.29 -6.68 -13.74
C ASP A 47 -23.59 -6.98 -12.96
N THR A 48 -23.92 -8.28 -12.83
CA THR A 48 -25.07 -8.74 -12.04
C THR A 48 -24.89 -8.47 -10.55
N ALA A 49 -23.70 -8.75 -10.01
CA ALA A 49 -23.37 -8.52 -8.61
C ALA A 49 -23.44 -7.03 -8.26
N LEU A 50 -22.82 -6.18 -9.08
CA LEU A 50 -22.83 -4.73 -8.91
C LEU A 50 -24.26 -4.19 -8.94
N SER A 51 -25.06 -4.62 -9.90
CA SER A 51 -26.48 -4.22 -10.00
C SER A 51 -27.26 -4.60 -8.74
N ALA A 52 -27.10 -5.83 -8.25
CA ALA A 52 -27.80 -6.31 -7.07
C ALA A 52 -27.35 -5.61 -5.78
N LEU A 53 -26.05 -5.45 -5.57
CA LEU A 53 -25.49 -4.76 -4.41
C LEU A 53 -25.94 -3.29 -4.37
N CYS A 54 -25.91 -2.61 -5.51
CA CYS A 54 -26.34 -1.22 -5.63
C CYS A 54 -27.84 -1.05 -5.30
N ASN A 55 -28.71 -1.92 -5.86
CA ASN A 55 -30.14 -1.92 -5.57
C ASN A 55 -30.48 -2.11 -4.09
N HIS A 56 -29.57 -2.69 -3.30
CA HIS A 56 -29.75 -2.90 -1.87
C HIS A 56 -28.95 -1.94 -0.98
N ALA A 57 -28.09 -1.10 -1.55
CA ALA A 57 -27.21 -0.20 -0.81
C ALA A 57 -27.99 0.85 -0.01
N SER A 58 -29.06 1.41 -0.59
CA SER A 58 -29.90 2.44 0.06
C SER A 58 -30.63 1.96 1.30
N GLY A 59 -30.93 0.66 1.38
CA GLY A 59 -31.55 0.02 2.54
C GLY A 59 -30.57 -0.66 3.51
N SER A 60 -29.26 -0.46 3.32
CA SER A 60 -28.24 -1.01 4.21
C SER A 60 -28.17 -0.20 5.51
N ILE A 61 -28.14 -0.90 6.65
CA ILE A 61 -27.91 -0.30 7.96
C ILE A 61 -26.49 0.30 8.03
N ASP A 62 -25.53 -0.37 7.38
CA ASP A 62 -24.14 0.10 7.27
C ASP A 62 -23.84 0.51 5.82
N ARG A 63 -24.04 1.81 5.55
CA ARG A 63 -23.81 2.39 4.23
C ARG A 63 -22.32 2.40 3.85
N ASN A 64 -21.43 2.59 4.82
CA ASN A 64 -19.99 2.64 4.58
C ASN A 64 -19.50 1.27 4.11
N HIS A 65 -19.91 0.21 4.80
CA HIS A 65 -19.57 -1.15 4.38
C HIS A 65 -20.14 -1.53 3.01
N ALA A 66 -21.41 -1.21 2.77
CA ALA A 66 -22.04 -1.50 1.48
C ALA A 66 -21.29 -0.81 0.33
N SER A 67 -20.89 0.44 0.54
CA SER A 67 -20.07 1.20 -0.40
C SER A 67 -18.69 0.58 -0.64
N ALA A 68 -17.98 0.21 0.43
CA ALA A 68 -16.67 -0.45 0.31
C ALA A 68 -16.76 -1.79 -0.46
N CYS A 69 -17.81 -2.58 -0.21
CA CYS A 69 -18.09 -3.81 -0.95
C CYS A 69 -18.36 -3.57 -2.45
N ILE A 70 -19.16 -2.54 -2.78
CA ILE A 70 -19.45 -2.18 -4.18
C ILE A 70 -18.18 -1.71 -4.90
N LEU A 71 -17.41 -0.82 -4.25
CA LEU A 71 -16.14 -0.34 -4.79
C LEU A 71 -15.17 -1.50 -5.02
N ASP A 72 -15.04 -2.41 -4.07
CA ASP A 72 -14.14 -3.55 -4.19
C ASP A 72 -14.50 -4.46 -5.37
N VAL A 73 -15.78 -4.86 -5.51
CA VAL A 73 -16.25 -5.68 -6.65
C VAL A 73 -15.97 -4.97 -7.98
N LEU A 74 -16.18 -3.65 -8.05
CA LEU A 74 -15.92 -2.87 -9.26
C LEU A 74 -14.42 -2.85 -9.61
N LEU A 75 -13.55 -2.63 -8.62
CA LEU A 75 -12.11 -2.63 -8.81
C LEU A 75 -11.59 -4.03 -9.16
N GLN A 76 -12.15 -5.10 -8.59
CA GLN A 76 -11.84 -6.48 -9.01
C GLN A 76 -12.21 -6.73 -10.48
N MET A 77 -13.34 -6.22 -10.94
CA MET A 77 -13.73 -6.31 -12.36
C MET A 77 -12.76 -5.54 -13.26
N PHE A 78 -12.35 -4.33 -12.88
CA PHE A 78 -11.33 -3.57 -13.62
C PHE A 78 -9.97 -4.28 -13.62
N ASN A 79 -9.56 -4.86 -12.50
CA ASN A 79 -8.36 -5.68 -12.42
C ASN A 79 -8.44 -6.87 -13.38
N LEU A 80 -9.57 -7.59 -13.41
CA LEU A 80 -9.82 -8.70 -14.32
C LEU A 80 -9.66 -8.27 -15.79
N LEU A 81 -10.26 -7.14 -16.17
CA LEU A 81 -10.13 -6.59 -17.53
C LEU A 81 -8.67 -6.26 -17.87
N CYS A 82 -7.88 -5.75 -16.91
CA CYS A 82 -6.46 -5.46 -17.13
C CYS A 82 -5.65 -6.75 -17.34
N ILE A 83 -5.76 -7.73 -16.42
CA ILE A 83 -4.97 -8.98 -16.51
C ILE A 83 -5.40 -9.88 -17.68
N SER A 84 -6.67 -9.78 -18.12
CA SER A 84 -7.17 -10.52 -19.28
C SER A 84 -6.84 -9.85 -20.62
N GLY A 85 -6.04 -8.79 -20.64
CA GLY A 85 -5.70 -8.05 -21.86
C GLY A 85 -6.83 -7.19 -22.46
N ASN A 86 -7.96 -7.04 -21.76
CA ASN A 86 -9.11 -6.25 -22.17
C ASN A 86 -9.12 -4.83 -21.57
N VAL A 87 -7.93 -4.25 -21.35
CA VAL A 87 -7.81 -2.91 -20.76
C VAL A 87 -8.55 -1.85 -21.58
N SER A 88 -8.64 -2.00 -22.89
CA SER A 88 -9.41 -1.11 -23.77
C SER A 88 -10.90 -1.09 -23.40
N LYS A 89 -11.48 -2.23 -23.00
CA LYS A 89 -12.87 -2.32 -22.53
C LYS A 89 -13.06 -1.61 -21.19
N ALA A 90 -12.07 -1.71 -20.28
CA ALA A 90 -12.09 -0.95 -19.03
C ALA A 90 -12.05 0.56 -19.30
N ILE A 91 -11.15 1.01 -20.17
CA ILE A 91 -11.04 2.41 -20.57
C ILE A 91 -12.29 2.90 -21.29
N GLN A 92 -12.91 2.06 -22.13
CA GLN A 92 -14.18 2.37 -22.77
C GLN A 92 -15.31 2.56 -21.75
N ARG A 93 -15.39 1.72 -20.71
CA ARG A 93 -16.36 1.90 -19.62
C ARG A 93 -16.11 3.20 -18.85
N ILE A 94 -14.85 3.56 -18.62
CA ILE A 94 -14.46 4.83 -17.98
C ILE A 94 -14.75 6.03 -18.89
N SER A 95 -14.51 5.94 -20.20
CA SER A 95 -14.77 7.05 -21.13
C SER A 95 -16.26 7.33 -21.27
N LYS A 96 -17.12 6.31 -21.21
CA LYS A 96 -18.57 6.47 -21.16
C LYS A 96 -19.02 7.32 -19.97
N LEU A 97 -18.33 7.22 -18.82
CA LEU A 97 -18.61 8.09 -17.68
C LEU A 97 -18.38 9.57 -18.00
N GLN A 98 -17.66 9.95 -19.06
CA GLN A 98 -17.49 11.34 -19.47
C GLN A 98 -18.65 11.88 -20.32
N ALA A 99 -19.48 11.01 -20.91
CA ALA A 99 -20.54 11.42 -21.81
C ALA A 99 -21.60 12.30 -21.13
N PRO A 100 -22.24 13.24 -21.85
CA PRO A 100 -23.39 13.98 -21.35
C PRO A 100 -24.54 13.03 -21.02
N ALA A 101 -25.34 13.33 -19.98
CA ALA A 101 -26.46 12.50 -19.53
C ALA A 101 -27.54 12.19 -20.60
N ALA A 102 -27.47 12.84 -21.77
CA ALA A 102 -28.32 12.59 -22.93
C ALA A 102 -28.06 11.24 -23.64
N VAL A 103 -27.03 10.47 -23.25
CA VAL A 103 -26.77 9.09 -23.73
C VAL A 103 -27.43 8.08 -22.77
N SER A 104 -28.70 8.31 -22.38
CA SER A 104 -29.37 7.54 -21.31
C SER A 104 -29.60 6.07 -21.63
N ASP A 105 -29.50 5.68 -22.90
CA ASP A 105 -29.85 4.33 -23.36
C ASP A 105 -28.68 3.34 -23.33
N ASP A 106 -27.45 3.78 -22.99
CA ASP A 106 -26.30 2.90 -22.84
C ASP A 106 -26.34 2.15 -21.49
N PRO A 107 -26.44 0.80 -21.48
CA PRO A 107 -26.50 0.02 -20.25
C PRO A 107 -25.29 0.20 -19.33
N ASP A 108 -24.09 0.36 -19.90
CA ASP A 108 -22.87 0.56 -19.11
C ASP A 108 -22.89 1.94 -18.43
N PHE A 109 -23.40 2.98 -19.11
CA PHE A 109 -23.54 4.31 -18.53
C PHE A 109 -24.53 4.30 -17.35
N SER A 110 -25.70 3.67 -17.54
CA SER A 110 -26.71 3.54 -16.50
C SER A 110 -26.17 2.82 -15.26
N LEU A 111 -25.48 1.70 -15.44
CA LEU A 111 -24.89 0.93 -14.34
C LEU A 111 -23.82 1.74 -13.60
N MET A 112 -22.88 2.36 -14.33
CA MET A 112 -21.79 3.13 -13.71
C MET A 112 -22.31 4.38 -12.98
N SER A 113 -23.32 5.06 -13.54
CA SER A 113 -24.00 6.16 -12.88
C SER A 113 -24.70 5.68 -11.59
N HIS A 114 -25.41 4.55 -11.63
CA HIS A 114 -26.03 3.97 -10.45
C HIS A 114 -24.98 3.65 -9.37
N ILE A 115 -23.89 2.97 -9.74
CA ILE A 115 -22.78 2.65 -8.82
C ILE A 115 -22.28 3.91 -8.12
N LEU A 116 -22.02 4.99 -8.87
CA LEU A 116 -21.58 6.26 -8.30
C LEU A 116 -22.59 6.82 -7.27
N THR A 117 -23.90 6.62 -7.44
CA THR A 117 -24.88 7.06 -6.42
C THR A 117 -24.83 6.23 -5.12
N CYS A 118 -24.41 4.97 -5.20
CA CYS A 118 -24.30 4.06 -4.06
C CYS A 118 -23.02 4.28 -3.24
N LEU A 119 -21.97 4.82 -3.85
CA LEU A 119 -20.69 5.04 -3.18
C LEU A 119 -20.75 6.19 -2.17
N THR A 120 -20.07 6.00 -1.03
CA THR A 120 -19.75 7.08 -0.10
C THR A 120 -18.80 8.08 -0.75
N TYR A 121 -18.70 9.26 -0.15
CA TYR A 121 -17.77 10.29 -0.60
C TYR A 121 -16.32 9.79 -0.68
N SER A 122 -15.85 9.09 0.35
CA SER A 122 -14.48 8.56 0.40
C SER A 122 -14.21 7.55 -0.72
N ASP A 123 -15.15 6.62 -0.92
CA ASP A 123 -15.02 5.59 -1.95
C ASP A 123 -15.12 6.14 -3.37
N LYS A 124 -15.87 7.24 -3.57
CA LYS A 124 -15.85 7.98 -4.85
C LYS A 124 -14.48 8.56 -5.15
N CYS A 125 -13.81 9.14 -4.17
CA CYS A 125 -12.46 9.66 -4.35
C CYS A 125 -11.49 8.54 -4.78
N VAL A 126 -11.54 7.38 -4.10
CA VAL A 126 -10.76 6.19 -4.48
C VAL A 126 -11.06 5.74 -5.90
N PHE A 127 -12.35 5.64 -6.25
CA PHE A 127 -12.80 5.23 -7.57
C PHE A 127 -12.22 6.13 -8.67
N TRP A 128 -12.33 7.44 -8.54
CA TRP A 128 -11.85 8.39 -9.54
C TRP A 128 -10.33 8.36 -9.70
N VAL A 129 -9.58 8.28 -8.60
CA VAL A 129 -8.12 8.10 -8.64
C VAL A 129 -7.76 6.81 -9.38
N CYS A 130 -8.43 5.69 -9.08
CA CYS A 130 -8.21 4.43 -9.76
C CYS A 130 -8.54 4.50 -11.26
N CYS A 131 -9.59 5.22 -11.65
CA CYS A 131 -9.95 5.41 -13.06
C CYS A 131 -8.86 6.18 -13.81
N VAL A 132 -8.37 7.27 -13.23
CA VAL A 132 -7.29 8.06 -13.84
C VAL A 132 -6.02 7.22 -13.96
N TYR A 133 -5.64 6.54 -12.88
CA TYR A 133 -4.48 5.66 -12.85
C TYR A 133 -4.57 4.57 -13.93
N LEU A 134 -5.75 3.96 -14.11
CA LEU A 134 -5.98 2.93 -15.12
C LEU A 134 -5.86 3.45 -16.55
N VAL A 135 -6.35 4.66 -16.84
CA VAL A 135 -6.22 5.28 -18.17
C VAL A 135 -4.75 5.51 -18.52
N ILE A 136 -3.96 5.95 -17.55
CA ILE A 136 -2.55 6.34 -17.70
C ILE A 136 -1.65 5.10 -17.76
N TYR A 137 -1.67 4.28 -16.71
CA TYR A 137 -0.73 3.17 -16.53
C TYR A 137 -1.26 1.83 -17.05
N ARG A 138 -2.50 1.78 -17.56
CA ARG A 138 -3.14 0.57 -18.09
C ARG A 138 -3.23 -0.57 -17.06
N LYS A 139 -3.20 -0.24 -15.77
CA LYS A 139 -3.36 -1.11 -14.60
C LYS A 139 -3.98 -0.35 -13.44
N LEU A 140 -4.38 -1.03 -12.37
CA LEU A 140 -4.73 -0.38 -11.10
C LEU A 140 -3.48 -0.12 -10.25
N PRO A 141 -3.53 0.82 -9.28
CA PRO A 141 -2.42 1.02 -8.34
C PRO A 141 -2.09 -0.25 -7.54
N ASP A 142 -0.80 -0.50 -7.33
CA ASP A 142 -0.36 -1.74 -6.67
C ASP A 142 -0.79 -1.80 -5.19
N SER A 143 -0.89 -0.65 -4.51
CA SER A 143 -1.47 -0.55 -3.15
C SER A 143 -2.94 -0.95 -3.10
N ILE A 144 -3.72 -0.62 -4.15
CA ILE A 144 -5.13 -1.00 -4.27
C ILE A 144 -5.27 -2.50 -4.56
N ILE A 145 -4.43 -3.06 -5.44
CA ILE A 145 -4.44 -4.49 -5.77
C ILE A 145 -4.09 -5.33 -4.54
N ARG A 146 -3.09 -4.91 -3.75
CA ARG A 146 -2.69 -5.59 -2.49
C ARG A 146 -3.79 -5.59 -1.44
N ARG A 147 -4.73 -4.66 -1.51
CA ARG A 147 -5.85 -4.48 -0.57
C ARG A 147 -7.20 -4.93 -1.14
N LEU A 148 -7.24 -5.73 -2.21
CA LEU A 148 -8.50 -6.34 -2.66
C LEU A 148 -9.13 -7.18 -1.53
N GLU A 149 -10.46 -7.16 -1.46
CA GLU A 149 -11.26 -7.67 -0.34
C GLU A 149 -11.12 -6.91 1.00
N MET A 150 -10.44 -5.76 1.02
CA MET A 150 -10.29 -4.85 2.18
C MET A 150 -10.87 -3.46 1.90
N GLU A 151 -10.97 -2.60 2.91
CA GLU A 151 -11.24 -1.16 2.69
C GLU A 151 -10.05 -0.47 1.99
N LYS A 152 -10.37 0.48 1.11
CA LYS A 152 -9.39 1.13 0.22
C LYS A 152 -8.99 2.49 0.75
N GLU A 153 -7.71 2.85 0.56
CA GLU A 153 -7.12 4.09 1.05
C GLU A 153 -6.35 4.80 -0.08
N LEU A 154 -6.32 6.14 -0.01
CA LEU A 154 -5.70 7.00 -1.03
C LEU A 154 -4.25 7.39 -0.75
N LEU A 155 -3.81 7.29 0.51
CA LEU A 155 -2.50 7.77 0.95
C LEU A 155 -1.33 6.95 0.38
N GLU A 156 -1.52 5.65 0.20
CA GLU A 156 -0.48 4.71 -0.26
C GLU A 156 -0.35 4.62 -1.80
N ILE A 157 -0.96 5.54 -2.55
CA ILE A 157 -0.91 5.51 -4.02
C ILE A 157 0.31 6.28 -4.51
N GLU A 158 1.25 5.53 -5.10
CA GLU A 158 2.43 6.09 -5.74
C GLU A 158 2.14 6.46 -7.20
N TRP A 159 2.68 7.60 -7.65
CA TRP A 159 2.53 8.13 -9.01
C TRP A 159 3.89 8.16 -9.74
N PRO A 160 4.31 7.07 -10.41
CA PRO A 160 5.56 7.03 -11.15
C PRO A 160 5.57 8.04 -12.30
N THR A 161 6.72 8.66 -12.57
CA THR A 161 6.85 9.60 -13.69
C THR A 161 6.52 8.93 -15.02
N VAL A 162 5.77 9.64 -15.86
CA VAL A 162 5.31 9.09 -17.14
C VAL A 162 5.23 10.18 -18.20
N ASN A 163 5.72 9.87 -19.40
CA ASN A 163 5.55 10.73 -20.55
C ASN A 163 4.24 10.35 -21.26
N LEU A 164 3.26 11.26 -21.26
CA LEU A 164 1.94 11.01 -21.81
C LEU A 164 1.71 11.75 -23.13
N ASP A 165 1.02 11.06 -24.03
CA ASP A 165 0.43 11.67 -25.21
C ASP A 165 -0.70 12.65 -24.83
N GLY A 166 -0.92 13.65 -25.69
CA GLY A 166 -1.86 14.76 -25.46
C GLY A 166 -3.29 14.29 -25.20
N ASP A 167 -3.77 13.29 -25.95
CA ASP A 167 -5.15 12.81 -25.83
C ASP A 167 -5.41 12.06 -24.51
N LEU A 168 -4.48 11.18 -24.10
CA LEU A 168 -4.58 10.45 -22.83
C LEU A 168 -4.49 11.40 -21.64
N LYS A 169 -3.62 12.41 -21.75
CA LYS A 169 -3.47 13.46 -20.74
C LYS A 169 -4.74 14.29 -20.59
N GLN A 170 -5.34 14.74 -21.70
CA GLN A 170 -6.63 15.44 -21.65
C GLN A 170 -7.75 14.56 -21.08
N MET A 171 -7.77 13.28 -21.43
CA MET A 171 -8.76 12.35 -20.87
C MET A 171 -8.60 12.23 -19.34
N ALA A 172 -7.37 12.09 -18.84
CA ALA A 172 -7.07 12.02 -17.41
C ALA A 172 -7.49 13.29 -16.66
N LEU A 173 -7.19 14.47 -17.22
CA LEU A 173 -7.59 15.76 -16.65
C LEU A 173 -9.12 15.88 -16.56
N ARG A 174 -9.85 15.52 -17.63
CA ARG A 174 -11.33 15.54 -17.63
C ARG A 174 -11.93 14.58 -16.59
N LEU A 175 -11.27 13.46 -16.31
CA LEU A 175 -11.71 12.53 -15.26
C LEU A 175 -11.52 13.15 -13.87
N PHE A 176 -10.39 13.80 -13.61
CA PHE A 176 -10.18 14.53 -12.35
C PHE A 176 -11.23 15.64 -12.17
N ASP A 177 -11.48 16.45 -13.19
CA ASP A 177 -12.50 17.51 -13.15
C ASP A 177 -13.90 16.95 -12.86
N LYS A 178 -14.26 15.84 -13.52
CA LYS A 178 -15.54 15.18 -13.29
C LYS A 178 -15.62 14.58 -11.89
N GLY A 179 -14.51 14.03 -11.41
CA GLY A 179 -14.34 13.57 -10.03
C GLY A 179 -14.61 14.69 -9.04
N MET A 180 -13.91 15.82 -9.16
CA MET A 180 -14.09 17.01 -8.32
C MET A 180 -15.56 17.47 -8.28
N ARG A 181 -16.22 17.64 -9.43
CA ARG A 181 -17.63 18.07 -9.49
C ARG A 181 -18.61 17.07 -8.87
N SER A 182 -18.33 15.77 -9.02
CA SER A 182 -19.14 14.70 -8.42
C SER A 182 -19.02 14.62 -6.90
N VAL A 183 -17.95 15.22 -6.38
CA VAL A 183 -17.54 15.24 -4.98
C VAL A 183 -18.02 16.56 -4.32
N GLU A 184 -17.95 17.71 -5.01
CA GLU A 184 -18.43 19.03 -4.55
C GLU A 184 -19.91 19.09 -4.08
N HIS A 185 -20.78 18.23 -4.61
CA HIS A 185 -22.21 18.19 -4.21
C HIS A 185 -22.46 17.57 -2.83
N GLY A 186 -21.42 17.09 -2.12
CA GLY A 186 -21.51 16.48 -0.78
C GLY A 186 -21.03 17.36 0.38
N THR A 187 -20.35 18.47 0.09
CA THR A 187 -19.40 19.13 1.01
C THR A 187 -20.05 20.05 2.07
N ASN A 188 -21.38 20.08 2.17
CA ASN A 188 -22.09 20.93 3.15
C ASN A 188 -21.90 20.47 4.62
N ASN A 189 -21.36 19.27 4.86
CA ASN A 189 -21.09 18.75 6.20
C ASN A 189 -19.58 18.58 6.40
N GLY A 190 -18.99 19.27 7.40
CA GLY A 190 -17.53 19.33 7.65
C GLY A 190 -16.79 17.99 7.82
N ILE A 191 -17.50 16.86 7.91
CA ILE A 191 -16.97 15.49 8.00
C ILE A 191 -16.28 15.03 6.69
N GLN A 192 -16.58 15.65 5.54
CA GLN A 192 -16.08 15.20 4.23
C GLN A 192 -14.76 15.86 3.77
N LYS A 193 -14.10 16.67 4.61
CA LYS A 193 -12.93 17.48 4.21
C LYS A 193 -11.64 16.68 3.99
N ARG A 194 -11.34 15.66 4.81
CA ARG A 194 -10.08 14.89 4.69
C ARG A 194 -10.00 14.05 3.41
N PRO A 195 -11.02 13.24 3.02
CA PRO A 195 -10.97 12.49 1.76
C PRO A 195 -10.90 13.41 0.53
N ALA A 196 -11.44 14.63 0.63
CA ALA A 196 -11.35 15.65 -0.42
C ALA A 196 -9.92 16.16 -0.58
N GLY A 197 -9.26 16.47 0.54
CA GLY A 197 -7.85 16.85 0.57
C GLY A 197 -6.94 15.76 0.01
N LEU A 198 -7.17 14.49 0.36
CA LEU A 198 -6.41 13.35 -0.19
C LEU A 198 -6.66 13.13 -1.69
N PHE A 199 -7.86 13.42 -2.18
CA PHE A 199 -8.16 13.41 -3.60
C PHE A 199 -7.41 14.52 -4.34
N ALA A 200 -7.42 15.74 -3.80
CA ALA A 200 -6.66 16.87 -4.33
C ALA A 200 -5.14 16.62 -4.27
N LEU A 201 -4.65 15.96 -3.23
CA LEU A 201 -3.25 15.51 -3.12
C LEU A 201 -2.88 14.56 -4.27
N ASN A 202 -3.72 13.55 -4.53
CA ASN A 202 -3.50 12.63 -5.65
C ASN A 202 -3.55 13.36 -7.01
N TYR A 203 -4.40 14.37 -7.16
CA TYR A 203 -4.41 15.21 -8.35
C TYR A 203 -3.09 15.98 -8.50
N ALA A 204 -2.59 16.61 -7.43
CA ALA A 204 -1.30 17.30 -7.45
C ALA A 204 -0.13 16.34 -7.77
N LEU A 205 -0.10 15.15 -7.15
CA LEU A 205 0.91 14.12 -7.42
C LEU A 205 0.84 13.62 -8.87
N PHE A 206 -0.36 13.44 -9.43
CA PHE A 206 -0.53 13.15 -10.85
C PHE A 206 0.04 14.27 -11.71
N MET A 207 -0.27 15.54 -11.41
CA MET A 207 0.28 16.68 -12.14
C MET A 207 1.82 16.66 -12.08
N ILE A 208 2.41 16.26 -10.95
CA ILE A 208 3.86 16.05 -10.75
C ILE A 208 4.41 14.90 -11.62
N ALA A 209 3.67 13.81 -11.78
CA ALA A 209 4.12 12.67 -12.58
C ALA A 209 4.18 12.96 -14.10
N VAL A 210 3.41 13.93 -14.61
CA VAL A 210 3.25 14.22 -16.06
C VAL A 210 4.02 15.46 -16.57
N ASP A 211 5.04 15.89 -15.84
CA ASP A 211 5.93 17.04 -16.07
C ASP A 211 5.31 18.44 -16.34
N GLU A 212 4.08 18.76 -15.89
CA GLU A 212 3.51 20.12 -16.04
C GLU A 212 3.89 21.09 -14.90
N LEU A 213 5.14 21.55 -14.87
CA LEU A 213 5.68 22.39 -13.77
C LEU A 213 4.88 23.66 -13.43
N GLU A 214 4.34 24.36 -14.43
CA GLU A 214 3.66 25.65 -14.24
C GLU A 214 2.22 25.52 -13.73
N SER A 215 1.44 24.56 -14.23
CA SER A 215 0.04 24.33 -13.80
C SER A 215 -0.06 23.76 -12.38
N ARG A 216 0.97 23.06 -11.91
CA ARG A 216 1.03 22.44 -10.57
C ARG A 216 0.92 23.43 -9.43
N ARG A 217 1.60 24.57 -9.51
CA ARG A 217 1.71 25.52 -8.39
C ARG A 217 0.38 26.20 -8.10
N ASP A 218 -0.32 26.60 -9.15
CA ASP A 218 -1.62 27.26 -9.05
C ASP A 218 -2.70 26.29 -8.52
N ILE A 219 -2.72 25.06 -9.04
CA ILE A 219 -3.63 24.00 -8.58
C ILE A 219 -3.36 23.67 -7.10
N LEU A 220 -2.09 23.51 -6.72
CA LEU A 220 -1.72 23.14 -5.36
C LEU A 220 -2.06 24.27 -4.38
N LYS A 221 -1.77 25.53 -4.74
CA LYS A 221 -2.14 26.71 -3.94
C LYS A 221 -3.65 26.82 -3.76
N ALA A 222 -4.43 26.65 -4.82
CA ALA A 222 -5.89 26.64 -4.74
C ALA A 222 -6.40 25.47 -3.87
N SER A 223 -5.80 24.28 -4.01
CA SER A 223 -6.21 23.09 -3.26
C SER A 223 -5.93 23.23 -1.76
N VAL A 224 -4.80 23.81 -1.36
CA VAL A 224 -4.48 24.09 0.05
C VAL A 224 -5.48 25.06 0.66
N GLN A 225 -5.92 26.08 -0.09
CA GLN A 225 -6.93 27.03 0.37
C GLN A 225 -8.32 26.37 0.54
N LEU A 226 -8.67 25.45 -0.35
CA LEU A 226 -9.94 24.72 -0.29
C LEU A 226 -9.96 23.65 0.81
N TYR A 227 -8.81 23.02 1.09
CA TYR A 227 -8.68 21.91 2.04
C TYR A 227 -7.62 22.19 3.11
N PRO A 228 -7.83 23.22 3.97
CA PRO A 228 -6.85 23.63 4.96
C PRO A 228 -6.64 22.62 6.08
N THR A 229 -7.43 21.55 6.17
CA THR A 229 -7.26 20.50 7.19
C THR A 229 -6.40 19.31 6.72
N CYS A 230 -5.92 19.32 5.47
CA CYS A 230 -5.08 18.25 4.93
C CYS A 230 -3.60 18.62 5.04
N LEU A 231 -2.93 18.06 6.05
CA LEU A 231 -1.53 18.33 6.32
C LEU A 231 -0.63 17.87 5.18
N GLU A 232 -0.89 16.70 4.61
CA GLU A 232 -0.11 16.10 3.52
C GLU A 232 -0.07 17.03 2.29
N LEU A 233 -1.18 17.71 2.00
CA LEU A 233 -1.28 18.68 0.92
C LEU A 233 -0.48 19.97 1.22
N LYS A 234 -0.52 20.46 2.47
CA LYS A 234 0.29 21.61 2.91
C LYS A 234 1.79 21.31 2.83
N LEU A 235 2.20 20.13 3.30
CA LEU A 235 3.59 19.67 3.26
C LEU A 235 4.10 19.57 1.82
N LEU A 236 3.30 19.01 0.90
CA LEU A 236 3.63 18.98 -0.52
C LEU A 236 3.79 20.39 -1.09
N ALA A 237 2.88 21.31 -0.76
CA ALA A 237 2.94 22.70 -1.23
C ALA A 237 4.22 23.42 -0.78
N VAL A 238 4.61 23.24 0.47
CA VAL A 238 5.83 23.84 1.01
C VAL A 238 7.08 23.28 0.33
N ARG A 239 7.19 21.94 0.20
CA ARG A 239 8.32 21.28 -0.49
C ARG A 239 8.46 21.71 -1.97
N MET A 240 7.36 22.10 -2.62
CA MET A 240 7.39 22.55 -4.01
C MET A 240 7.78 24.03 -4.20
N GLN A 241 7.60 24.88 -3.19
CA GLN A 241 7.96 26.30 -3.26
C GLN A 241 9.46 26.54 -3.06
N SER A 242 10.15 25.63 -2.37
CA SER A 242 11.52 25.82 -1.90
C SER A 242 12.61 25.49 -2.94
N ASN A 243 12.27 24.87 -4.07
CA ASN A 243 13.25 24.56 -5.13
C ASN A 243 13.73 25.79 -5.92
N GLU A 244 13.10 26.96 -5.79
CA GLU A 244 13.52 28.20 -6.49
C GLU A 244 14.21 29.23 -5.61
N LEU A 245 14.12 29.09 -4.28
CA LEU A 245 14.71 30.04 -3.34
C LEU A 245 15.66 29.30 -2.40
N LYS A 246 16.97 29.45 -2.68
CA LYS A 246 18.07 29.15 -1.74
C LYS A 246 18.08 30.14 -0.56
N ASP A 247 16.94 30.37 0.07
CA ASP A 247 16.91 31.05 1.36
C ASP A 247 17.18 30.03 2.46
N MET A 248 18.03 30.41 3.41
CA MET A 248 18.56 29.56 4.48
C MET A 248 17.47 28.95 5.38
N PHE A 249 16.25 29.50 5.31
CA PHE A 249 15.02 28.93 5.86
C PHE A 249 13.95 28.96 4.76
N SER A 250 13.33 27.83 4.46
CA SER A 250 12.21 27.82 3.51
C SER A 250 11.03 28.60 4.12
N SER A 251 10.74 29.77 3.57
CA SER A 251 9.66 30.67 4.03
C SER A 251 8.32 29.94 4.25
N GLY A 252 8.02 28.94 3.42
CA GLY A 252 6.80 28.14 3.53
C GLY A 252 6.66 27.30 4.81
N PHE A 253 7.74 26.67 5.32
CA PHE A 253 7.65 25.89 6.56
C PHE A 253 7.49 26.80 7.78
N GLU A 254 8.17 27.95 7.79
CA GLU A 254 8.06 28.96 8.86
C GLU A 254 6.65 29.59 8.91
N GLU A 255 6.03 29.83 7.75
CA GLU A 255 4.63 30.27 7.68
C GLU A 255 3.67 29.22 8.21
N LEU A 256 3.89 27.95 7.84
CA LEU A 256 3.05 26.83 8.28
C LEU A 256 3.10 26.65 9.80
N LEU A 257 4.30 26.72 10.41
CA LEU A 257 4.47 26.65 11.86
C LEU A 257 3.75 27.78 12.60
N LYS A 258 3.75 29.01 12.06
CA LYS A 258 3.03 30.16 12.65
C LYS A 258 1.52 30.02 12.57
N GLN A 259 0.99 29.36 11.54
CA GLN A 259 -0.44 29.14 11.36
C GLN A 259 -0.94 28.02 12.28
N GLU A 260 -0.25 26.88 12.32
CA GLU A 260 -0.66 25.67 13.05
C GLU A 260 -0.42 25.76 14.56
N ALA A 261 0.50 26.63 15.01
CA ALA A 261 0.63 26.97 16.43
C ALA A 261 -0.66 27.53 17.06
N LYS A 262 -1.66 27.89 16.26
CA LYS A 262 -2.99 28.33 16.72
C LYS A 262 -4.03 27.22 16.80
N GLU A 263 -3.81 26.09 16.12
CA GLU A 263 -4.76 24.96 16.00
C GLU A 263 -4.28 23.68 16.72
N ALA A 264 -3.04 23.67 17.23
CA ALA A 264 -2.43 22.72 18.18
C ALA A 264 -2.32 21.24 17.76
N SER A 265 -2.97 20.78 16.69
CA SER A 265 -2.81 19.41 16.19
C SER A 265 -1.69 19.29 15.15
N CYS A 266 -0.80 18.29 15.30
CA CYS A 266 0.25 17.91 14.34
C CYS A 266 1.43 18.87 14.16
N ILE A 267 1.64 19.81 15.08
CA ILE A 267 2.78 20.73 15.03
C ILE A 267 4.13 19.99 15.08
N GLN A 268 4.20 18.88 15.80
CA GLN A 268 5.41 18.07 15.92
C GLN A 268 5.76 17.40 14.59
N CYS A 269 4.75 16.96 13.85
CA CYS A 269 4.92 16.42 12.50
C CYS A 269 5.52 17.48 11.55
N ILE A 270 5.07 18.73 11.64
CA ILE A 270 5.60 19.81 10.78
C ILE A 270 7.06 20.10 11.07
N TRP A 271 7.45 20.17 12.36
CA TRP A 271 8.86 20.30 12.75
C TRP A 271 9.70 19.15 12.24
N ASN A 272 9.21 17.92 12.36
CA ASN A 272 9.87 16.73 11.86
C ASN A 272 10.12 16.80 10.35
N GLN A 273 9.08 17.14 9.59
CA GLN A 273 9.12 17.25 8.13
C GLN A 273 10.00 18.39 7.64
N TYR A 274 10.11 19.48 8.40
CA TYR A 274 11.02 20.57 8.10
C TYR A 274 12.49 20.15 8.30
N ALA A 275 12.77 19.42 9.39
CA ALA A 275 14.11 18.88 9.62
C ALA A 275 14.50 17.83 8.57
N GLU A 276 13.58 16.92 8.21
CA GLU A 276 13.78 15.95 7.13
C GLU A 276 14.11 16.66 5.82
N TYR A 277 13.35 17.70 5.45
CA TYR A 277 13.61 18.51 4.25
C TYR A 277 15.02 19.14 4.27
N ALA A 278 15.46 19.69 5.40
CA ALA A 278 16.80 20.25 5.54
C ALA A 278 17.90 19.18 5.37
N LEU A 279 17.68 17.97 5.90
CA LEU A 279 18.60 16.84 5.79
C LEU A 279 18.66 16.27 4.36
N GLU A 280 17.51 16.11 3.69
CA GLU A 280 17.43 15.72 2.27
C GLU A 280 18.16 16.72 1.37
N GLY A 281 18.06 18.01 1.68
CA GLY A 281 18.81 19.08 1.02
C GLY A 281 20.31 19.14 1.36
N GLY A 282 20.82 18.21 2.17
CA GLY A 282 22.23 18.13 2.58
C GLY A 282 22.66 19.18 3.61
N SER A 283 21.72 19.91 4.20
CA SER A 283 21.99 21.04 5.11
C SER A 283 21.92 20.61 6.57
N TYR A 284 22.95 19.90 7.04
CA TYR A 284 23.02 19.39 8.41
C TYR A 284 22.99 20.49 9.48
N ASP A 285 23.69 21.61 9.26
CA ASP A 285 23.71 22.73 10.21
C ASP A 285 22.32 23.36 10.38
N LEU A 286 21.57 23.47 9.28
CA LEU A 286 20.18 23.95 9.31
C LEU A 286 19.30 22.98 10.12
N ALA A 287 19.41 21.67 9.89
CA ALA A 287 18.66 20.68 10.66
C ALA A 287 18.97 20.77 12.16
N ARG A 288 20.25 20.95 12.53
CA ARG A 288 20.67 21.15 13.93
C ARG A 288 20.08 22.42 14.54
N GLU A 289 20.11 23.52 13.81
CA GLU A 289 19.51 24.78 14.26
C GLU A 289 18.00 24.63 14.45
N LEU A 290 17.30 24.02 13.49
CA LEU A 290 15.86 23.78 13.55
C LEU A 290 15.48 22.92 14.76
N MET A 291 16.19 21.82 15.00
CA MET A 291 15.92 20.97 16.15
C MET A 291 16.27 21.64 17.47
N SER A 292 17.24 22.55 17.50
CA SER A 292 17.54 23.35 18.70
C SER A 292 16.45 24.37 19.00
N ARG A 293 15.93 25.05 17.96
CA ARG A 293 14.78 25.96 18.06
C ARG A 293 13.53 25.23 18.54
N TRP A 294 13.27 24.06 17.97
CA TRP A 294 12.18 23.19 18.39
C TRP A 294 12.28 22.83 19.88
N TYR A 295 13.44 22.32 20.32
CA TYR A 295 13.66 21.91 21.71
C TYR A 295 13.43 23.07 22.68
N GLY A 296 13.99 24.26 22.39
CA GLY A 296 13.74 25.47 23.17
C GLY A 296 12.27 25.88 23.21
N SER A 297 11.56 25.80 22.08
CA SER A 297 10.13 26.16 22.00
C SER A 297 9.23 25.26 22.83
N VAL A 298 9.53 23.96 22.90
CA VAL A 298 8.81 23.00 23.74
C VAL A 298 9.10 23.29 25.22
N TRP A 299 10.36 23.58 25.56
CA TRP A 299 10.76 23.93 26.93
C TRP A 299 10.13 25.23 27.44
N ASP A 300 10.06 26.25 26.58
CA ASP A 300 9.43 27.53 26.91
C ASP A 300 7.95 27.34 27.23
N VAL A 301 7.21 26.54 26.46
CA VAL A 301 5.80 26.23 26.74
C VAL A 301 5.62 25.49 28.08
N LEU A 302 6.54 24.59 28.42
CA LEU A 302 6.52 23.83 29.69
C LEU A 302 6.85 24.71 30.90
N SER A 303 7.85 25.58 30.80
CA SER A 303 8.21 26.50 31.87
C SER A 303 7.06 27.45 32.25
N HIS A 304 6.20 27.82 31.29
CA HIS A 304 5.01 28.64 31.52
C HIS A 304 3.84 27.83 32.15
N LYS A 305 3.66 26.55 31.77
CA LYS A 305 2.64 25.67 32.37
C LYS A 305 2.95 25.33 33.82
N TYR A 306 4.20 25.01 34.15
CA TYR A 306 4.59 24.62 35.52
C TYR A 306 4.80 25.79 36.49
N LYS A 307 5.17 26.99 35.99
CA LYS A 307 5.12 28.22 36.81
C LYS A 307 3.72 28.53 37.34
N THR A 308 2.68 27.96 36.74
CA THR A 308 1.29 28.13 37.16
C THR A 308 0.83 27.06 38.17
N VAL A 309 1.57 25.94 38.35
CA VAL A 309 1.09 24.77 39.11
C VAL A 309 1.88 24.43 40.38
N ARG A 310 3.19 24.69 40.50
CA ARG A 310 3.86 24.66 41.83
C ARG A 310 5.26 25.25 41.84
N GLY A 311 5.55 26.01 42.89
CA GLY A 311 6.90 26.30 43.31
C GLY A 311 7.52 25.10 44.02
N ASN A 312 8.82 24.94 43.79
CA ASN A 312 9.79 24.09 44.49
C ASN A 312 9.59 22.58 44.29
N GLU A 313 10.38 22.02 43.37
CA GLU A 313 11.29 20.90 43.63
C GLU A 313 12.23 20.74 42.42
N GLU A 314 13.54 20.78 42.68
CA GLU A 314 14.61 20.60 41.71
C GLU A 314 14.84 19.09 41.53
N GLU A 315 14.19 18.48 40.54
CA GLU A 315 14.60 17.17 40.00
C GLU A 315 15.06 17.35 38.55
N GLY A 316 16.11 16.61 38.19
CA GLY A 316 16.97 16.86 37.03
C GLY A 316 16.29 16.99 35.66
N ASP A 317 16.93 17.81 34.82
CA ASP A 317 16.40 18.36 33.56
C ASP A 317 15.80 17.33 32.59
N ASP A 318 16.35 16.11 32.46
CA ASP A 318 15.85 15.12 31.47
C ASP A 318 14.54 14.42 31.89
N ASN A 319 14.31 14.18 33.18
CA ASN A 319 13.05 13.57 33.68
C ASN A 319 11.84 14.50 33.45
N MET A 320 12.07 15.82 33.36
CA MET A 320 11.03 16.82 33.14
C MET A 320 10.46 16.78 31.71
N LEU A 321 11.28 16.53 30.68
CA LEU A 321 10.79 16.43 29.31
C LEU A 321 10.03 15.14 29.06
N GLU A 322 10.49 14.02 29.64
CA GLU A 322 9.79 12.74 29.53
C GLU A 322 8.44 12.79 30.25
N SER A 323 8.37 13.46 31.42
CA SER A 323 7.11 13.79 32.11
C SER A 323 6.23 14.72 31.28
N ALA A 324 6.80 15.71 30.60
CA ALA A 324 6.07 16.66 29.77
C ALA A 324 5.47 16.06 28.49
N LEU A 325 6.21 15.18 27.82
CA LEU A 325 5.70 14.41 26.68
C LEU A 325 4.67 13.38 27.14
N SER A 326 4.81 12.83 28.35
CA SER A 326 3.82 11.98 29.01
C SER A 326 2.55 12.76 29.43
N ASP A 327 2.68 14.02 29.86
CA ASP A 327 1.57 14.91 30.18
C ASP A 327 0.89 15.46 28.91
N LEU A 328 1.64 15.63 27.81
CA LEU A 328 1.08 15.82 26.47
C LEU A 328 0.24 14.60 26.06
N ASN A 329 0.66 13.40 26.42
CA ASN A 329 -0.06 12.14 26.16
C ASN A 329 -1.49 12.12 26.76
N VAL A 330 -1.78 12.97 27.75
CA VAL A 330 -3.11 13.10 28.38
C VAL A 330 -4.00 14.14 27.66
N ALA A 331 -3.42 15.06 26.88
CA ALA A 331 -4.12 16.20 26.28
C ALA A 331 -3.98 16.34 24.75
N SER A 332 -3.14 15.54 24.10
CA SER A 332 -2.74 15.63 22.69
C SER A 332 -3.15 14.40 21.88
N ASP A 333 -3.32 14.56 20.57
CA ASP A 333 -3.42 13.45 19.63
C ASP A 333 -2.15 12.58 19.69
N GLN A 334 -2.32 11.25 19.77
CA GLN A 334 -1.25 10.24 19.85
C GLN A 334 -0.17 10.39 18.76
N VAL A 335 -0.56 10.92 17.60
CA VAL A 335 0.34 11.21 16.46
C VAL A 335 1.35 12.30 16.81
N ASP A 336 0.92 13.37 17.47
CA ASP A 336 1.79 14.50 17.81
C ASP A 336 2.81 14.10 18.90
N VAL A 337 2.41 13.25 19.85
CA VAL A 337 3.30 12.67 20.87
C VAL A 337 4.39 11.81 20.21
N MET A 338 4.01 10.94 19.28
CA MET A 338 4.96 10.10 18.52
C MET A 338 5.98 10.98 17.78
N PHE A 339 5.52 12.00 17.03
CA PHE A 339 6.42 12.91 16.33
C PHE A 339 7.28 13.76 17.29
N GLY A 340 6.77 14.09 18.49
CA GLY A 340 7.57 14.76 19.53
C GLY A 340 8.76 13.92 19.97
N TYR A 341 8.57 12.61 20.19
CA TYR A 341 9.67 11.70 20.49
C TYR A 341 10.63 11.49 19.31
N LEU A 342 10.13 11.48 18.06
CA LEU A 342 11.00 11.44 16.87
C LEU A 342 11.86 12.70 16.77
N ASN A 343 11.29 13.88 17.01
CA ASN A 343 12.04 15.14 17.05
C ASN A 343 13.08 15.16 18.17
N LEU A 344 12.73 14.63 19.35
CA LEU A 344 13.67 14.51 20.47
C LEU A 344 14.85 13.60 20.10
N SER A 345 14.55 12.45 19.49
CA SER A 345 15.58 11.53 19.02
C SER A 345 16.52 12.22 18.02
N LEU A 346 15.96 12.92 17.03
CA LEU A 346 16.74 13.64 16.04
C LEU A 346 17.57 14.77 16.66
N HIS A 347 17.00 15.55 17.58
CA HIS A 347 17.72 16.59 18.32
C HIS A 347 18.94 16.04 19.05
N ASN A 348 18.75 14.99 19.85
CA ASN A 348 19.81 14.34 20.61
C ASN A 348 20.88 13.73 19.69
N LEU A 349 20.46 13.12 18.57
CA LEU A 349 21.36 12.60 17.55
C LEU A 349 22.26 13.70 16.95
N LEU A 350 21.67 14.86 16.62
CA LEU A 350 22.41 16.01 16.05
C LEU A 350 23.38 16.65 17.05
N GLN A 351 23.18 16.41 18.35
CA GLN A 351 24.08 16.77 19.44
C GLN A 351 25.07 15.66 19.84
N SER A 352 25.07 14.53 19.13
CA SER A 352 25.88 13.36 19.45
C SER A 352 25.56 12.69 20.81
N ASN A 353 24.35 12.92 21.35
CA ASN A 353 23.86 12.22 22.53
C ASN A 353 23.09 10.95 22.12
N TRP A 354 23.84 9.88 21.85
CA TRP A 354 23.32 8.62 21.33
C TRP A 354 22.41 7.87 22.31
N THR A 355 22.69 7.96 23.61
CA THR A 355 21.90 7.29 24.66
C THR A 355 20.50 7.87 24.72
N GLU A 356 20.38 9.19 24.81
CA GLU A 356 19.08 9.86 24.87
C GLU A 356 18.35 9.80 23.52
N ALA A 357 19.07 9.85 22.41
CA ALA A 357 18.47 9.65 21.09
C ALA A 357 17.82 8.26 20.96
N ARG A 358 18.48 7.23 21.52
CA ARG A 358 17.96 5.85 21.56
C ARG A 358 16.74 5.73 22.45
N LEU A 359 16.77 6.29 23.66
CA LEU A 359 15.63 6.26 24.58
C LEU A 359 14.41 6.93 23.94
N ALA A 360 14.60 8.10 23.32
CA ALA A 360 13.54 8.83 22.65
C ALA A 360 12.91 8.04 21.49
N ILE A 361 13.70 7.39 20.62
CA ILE A 361 13.13 6.62 19.50
C ILE A 361 12.45 5.32 19.95
N ASP A 362 12.94 4.69 21.02
CA ASP A 362 12.27 3.56 21.65
C ASP A 362 10.89 3.96 22.18
N GLN A 363 10.76 5.19 22.74
CA GLN A 363 9.49 5.76 23.17
C GLN A 363 8.59 6.16 21.99
N ALA A 364 9.14 6.73 20.91
CA ALA A 364 8.37 7.02 19.70
C ALA A 364 7.67 5.77 19.16
N LEU A 365 8.40 4.65 19.09
CA LEU A 365 7.87 3.38 18.63
C LEU A 365 6.81 2.79 19.59
N LYS A 366 6.86 3.12 20.89
CA LYS A 366 5.86 2.68 21.88
C LYS A 366 4.59 3.52 21.80
N ALA A 367 4.73 4.81 21.55
CA ALA A 367 3.61 5.76 21.43
C ALA A 367 2.90 5.68 20.07
N THR A 368 3.40 4.89 19.11
CA THR A 368 2.95 4.93 17.72
C THR A 368 1.47 4.58 17.55
N ALA A 369 0.75 5.44 16.83
CA ALA A 369 -0.60 5.13 16.33
C ALA A 369 -0.55 4.06 15.23
N PRO A 370 -1.55 3.16 15.11
CA PRO A 370 -1.54 2.08 14.13
C PRO A 370 -1.30 2.53 12.67
N GLU A 371 -1.82 3.71 12.30
CA GLU A 371 -1.68 4.27 10.95
C GLU A 371 -0.24 4.69 10.61
N HIS A 372 0.55 5.06 11.62
CA HIS A 372 1.93 5.53 11.46
C HIS A 372 2.98 4.49 11.88
N PHE A 373 2.54 3.28 12.22
CA PHE A 373 3.44 2.21 12.68
C PHE A 373 4.59 1.93 11.72
N MET A 374 4.29 1.79 10.42
CA MET A 374 5.32 1.50 9.43
C MET A 374 6.35 2.62 9.28
N HIS A 375 5.92 3.88 9.42
CA HIS A 375 6.82 5.03 9.37
C HIS A 375 7.75 5.03 10.58
N CYS A 376 7.21 4.95 11.80
CA CYS A 376 8.03 4.94 13.01
C CYS A 376 8.96 3.71 13.07
N LEU A 377 8.50 2.57 12.57
CA LEU A 377 9.31 1.35 12.45
C LEU A 377 10.51 1.56 11.52
N ARG A 378 10.32 2.23 10.38
CA ARG A 378 11.39 2.57 9.44
C ARG A 378 12.43 3.48 10.11
N GLU A 379 12.00 4.56 10.74
CA GLU A 379 12.90 5.49 11.45
C GLU A 379 13.72 4.77 12.53
N HIS A 380 13.03 3.95 13.34
CA HIS A 380 13.70 3.16 14.38
C HIS A 380 14.71 2.17 13.77
N ALA A 381 14.36 1.49 12.68
CA ALA A 381 15.26 0.57 12.00
C ALA A 381 16.53 1.27 11.46
N VAL A 382 16.38 2.45 10.85
CA VAL A 382 17.50 3.27 10.38
C VAL A 382 18.39 3.72 11.53
N PHE A 383 17.81 4.19 12.63
CA PHE A 383 18.57 4.59 13.81
C PHE A 383 19.41 3.44 14.38
N GLN A 384 18.82 2.24 14.53
CA GLN A 384 19.55 1.08 15.04
C GLN A 384 20.72 0.68 14.13
N LEU A 385 20.54 0.77 12.81
CA LEU A 385 21.62 0.55 11.84
C LEU A 385 22.77 1.55 12.06
N ILE A 386 22.46 2.85 12.10
CA ILE A 386 23.47 3.91 12.23
C ILE A 386 24.20 3.78 13.58
N ASN A 387 23.45 3.63 14.67
CA ASN A 387 24.00 3.52 16.01
C ASN A 387 24.94 2.31 16.15
N GLU A 388 24.55 1.15 15.62
CA GLU A 388 25.39 -0.04 15.68
C GLU A 388 26.64 0.10 14.79
N LEU A 389 26.49 0.59 13.56
CA LEU A 389 27.64 0.84 12.68
C LEU A 389 28.65 1.80 13.30
N GLN A 390 28.19 2.80 14.06
CA GLN A 390 29.08 3.71 14.76
C GLN A 390 29.74 3.07 15.99
N ALA A 391 29.02 2.24 16.74
CA ALA A 391 29.53 1.62 17.96
C ALA A 391 30.51 0.48 17.69
N THR A 392 30.21 -0.38 16.70
CA THR A 392 30.95 -1.64 16.47
C THR A 392 31.53 -1.76 15.06
N GLY A 393 31.17 -0.86 14.14
CA GLY A 393 31.62 -0.91 12.73
C GLY A 393 30.85 -1.91 11.86
N GLU A 394 30.01 -2.78 12.47
CA GLU A 394 29.31 -3.85 11.78
C GLU A 394 27.89 -4.03 12.31
N PHE A 395 26.92 -4.22 11.41
CA PHE A 395 25.54 -4.51 11.80
C PHE A 395 25.24 -6.01 11.73
N SER A 396 25.53 -6.72 12.82
CA SER A 396 25.48 -8.18 12.85
C SER A 396 24.09 -8.76 12.51
N ILE A 397 24.06 -9.88 11.77
CA ILE A 397 22.80 -10.58 11.42
C ILE A 397 22.04 -11.01 12.69
N ASN A 398 22.74 -11.44 13.74
CA ASN A 398 22.10 -11.84 14.99
C ASN A 398 21.30 -10.69 15.64
N LEU A 399 21.83 -9.46 15.59
CA LEU A 399 21.12 -8.29 16.07
C LEU A 399 19.90 -7.97 15.19
N GLN A 400 20.07 -8.01 13.86
CA GLN A 400 18.97 -7.86 12.90
C GLN A 400 17.82 -8.82 13.20
N MET A 401 18.13 -10.10 13.43
CA MET A 401 17.13 -11.12 13.74
C MET A 401 16.38 -10.83 15.05
N ARG A 402 17.09 -10.43 16.12
CA ARG A 402 16.46 -10.06 17.39
C ARG A 402 15.53 -8.85 17.24
N LEU A 403 15.95 -7.84 16.47
CA LEU A 403 15.15 -6.65 16.20
C LEU A 403 13.89 -7.02 15.41
N LEU A 404 14.01 -7.82 14.35
CA LEU A 404 12.86 -8.30 13.57
C LEU A 404 11.85 -9.05 14.44
N ILE A 405 12.30 -9.95 15.32
CA ILE A 405 11.41 -10.66 16.25
C ILE A 405 10.68 -9.66 17.17
N SER A 406 11.40 -8.67 17.71
CA SER A 406 10.79 -7.64 18.56
C SER A 406 9.76 -6.78 17.81
N TYR A 407 10.01 -6.47 16.54
CA TYR A 407 9.06 -5.70 15.72
C TYR A 407 7.82 -6.50 15.36
N LEU A 408 7.99 -7.79 15.06
CA LEU A 408 6.88 -8.71 14.79
C LEU A 408 5.99 -8.89 16.02
N ASP A 409 6.58 -9.06 17.20
CA ASP A 409 5.84 -9.12 18.47
C ASP A 409 5.00 -7.86 18.68
N ARG A 410 5.59 -6.67 18.47
CA ARG A 410 4.85 -5.41 18.56
C ARG A 410 3.77 -5.28 17.48
N ALA A 411 4.05 -5.66 16.24
CA ALA A 411 3.06 -5.61 15.16
C ALA A 411 1.86 -6.53 15.44
N SER A 412 2.07 -7.67 16.10
CA SER A 412 1.01 -8.60 16.50
C SER A 412 0.03 -8.00 17.52
N SER A 413 0.45 -6.96 18.25
CA SER A 413 -0.39 -6.25 19.22
C SER A 413 -1.28 -5.16 18.61
N LEU A 414 -1.04 -4.80 17.33
CA LEU A 414 -1.80 -3.75 16.65
C LEU A 414 -3.19 -4.23 16.20
N PRO A 415 -4.18 -3.33 16.13
CA PRO A 415 -5.49 -3.64 15.56
C PRO A 415 -5.34 -4.13 14.13
N VAL A 416 -5.79 -5.36 13.85
CA VAL A 416 -5.65 -5.92 12.51
C VAL A 416 -6.79 -5.42 11.62
N LYS A 417 -6.46 -4.95 10.41
CA LYS A 417 -7.48 -4.61 9.41
C LYS A 417 -8.22 -5.89 9.01
N GLU A 418 -9.54 -5.87 9.14
CA GLU A 418 -10.39 -7.02 8.83
C GLU A 418 -10.83 -7.02 7.37
N PRO A 419 -10.90 -8.19 6.70
CA PRO A 419 -11.49 -8.31 5.37
C PRO A 419 -12.95 -7.86 5.34
N LEU A 420 -13.42 -7.36 4.20
CA LEU A 420 -14.82 -7.00 3.99
C LEU A 420 -15.76 -8.19 4.21
N SER A 421 -15.30 -9.41 3.94
CA SER A 421 -16.05 -10.63 4.22
C SER A 421 -16.29 -10.89 5.71
N TRP A 422 -15.52 -10.24 6.60
CA TRP A 422 -15.62 -10.47 8.04
C TRP A 422 -16.94 -10.05 8.64
N LYS A 423 -17.57 -8.97 8.13
CA LYS A 423 -18.90 -8.55 8.60
C LYS A 423 -19.98 -9.61 8.35
N PHE A 424 -19.81 -10.46 7.35
CA PHE A 424 -20.72 -11.60 7.14
C PHE A 424 -20.55 -12.66 8.24
N ILE A 425 -19.33 -12.87 8.72
CA ILE A 425 -18.97 -13.91 9.70
C ILE A 425 -19.28 -13.47 11.13
N SER A 426 -19.01 -12.20 11.46
CA SER A 426 -19.30 -11.63 12.77
C SER A 426 -20.80 -11.50 13.01
N ASN A 427 -21.57 -11.14 11.99
CA ASN A 427 -23.02 -10.97 12.07
C ASN A 427 -23.81 -12.27 11.84
N SER A 428 -23.18 -13.38 11.48
CA SER A 428 -23.90 -14.64 11.31
C SER A 428 -24.38 -15.17 12.66
N ALA A 429 -25.65 -15.57 12.73
CA ALA A 429 -26.25 -16.24 13.90
C ALA A 429 -25.71 -17.68 14.10
N GLU A 430 -24.55 -18.00 13.51
CA GLU A 430 -23.98 -19.34 13.50
C GLU A 430 -23.34 -19.71 14.83
N LYS A 431 -23.23 -21.03 15.06
CA LYS A 431 -22.69 -21.60 16.29
C LYS A 431 -21.26 -21.07 16.54
N PRO A 432 -20.88 -20.77 17.80
CA PRO A 432 -19.55 -20.26 18.15
C PRO A 432 -18.37 -21.09 17.61
N ARG A 433 -18.56 -22.40 17.41
CA ARG A 433 -17.54 -23.29 16.83
C ARG A 433 -17.30 -23.03 15.34
N VAL A 434 -18.34 -22.73 14.58
CA VAL A 434 -18.23 -22.40 13.16
C VAL A 434 -17.58 -21.03 13.02
N ARG A 435 -18.00 -20.06 13.84
CA ARG A 435 -17.33 -18.76 13.93
C ARG A 435 -15.84 -18.94 14.25
N LYS A 436 -15.47 -19.70 15.28
CA LYS A 436 -14.06 -19.98 15.62
C LYS A 436 -13.30 -20.68 14.49
N LEU A 437 -13.90 -21.65 13.81
CA LEU A 437 -13.27 -22.33 12.67
C LEU A 437 -13.03 -21.36 11.50
N VAL A 438 -14.05 -20.60 11.13
CA VAL A 438 -13.97 -19.60 10.05
C VAL A 438 -13.00 -18.49 10.42
N THR A 439 -13.03 -18.02 11.67
CA THR A 439 -12.05 -17.09 12.24
C THR A 439 -10.64 -17.65 12.16
N ASN A 440 -10.41 -18.94 12.39
CA ASN A 440 -9.07 -19.53 12.27
C ASN A 440 -8.63 -19.73 10.80
N LEU A 441 -9.57 -20.00 9.89
CA LEU A 441 -9.29 -20.18 8.46
C LEU A 441 -9.11 -18.86 7.71
N LEU A 442 -9.79 -17.82 8.18
CA LEU A 442 -9.76 -16.45 7.66
C LEU A 442 -9.03 -15.50 8.60
N ALA A 443 -8.37 -16.07 9.63
CA ALA A 443 -7.54 -15.37 10.60
C ALA A 443 -6.54 -14.51 9.84
N PRO A 444 -6.28 -13.31 10.36
CA PRO A 444 -6.18 -12.14 9.54
C PRO A 444 -5.03 -12.18 8.54
N VAL A 445 -5.14 -11.32 7.53
CA VAL A 445 -4.02 -10.98 6.64
C VAL A 445 -2.84 -10.59 7.51
N SER A 446 -1.84 -11.48 7.58
CA SER A 446 -0.61 -11.24 8.34
C SER A 446 0.08 -10.01 7.76
N SER A 447 0.34 -9.01 8.63
CA SER A 447 1.13 -7.83 8.29
C SER A 447 2.64 -8.10 8.39
N GLU A 448 3.04 -9.29 8.86
CA GLU A 448 4.43 -9.67 9.16
C GLU A 448 5.34 -9.50 7.94
N LEU A 449 4.85 -9.89 6.76
CA LEU A 449 5.50 -9.67 5.48
C LEU A 449 5.92 -8.21 5.29
N PHE A 450 4.98 -7.29 5.51
CA PHE A 450 5.19 -5.87 5.29
C PHE A 450 6.13 -5.29 6.34
N VAL A 451 6.00 -5.72 7.60
CA VAL A 451 6.86 -5.31 8.71
C VAL A 451 8.31 -5.68 8.42
N VAL A 452 8.57 -6.94 8.08
CA VAL A 452 9.92 -7.40 7.76
C VAL A 452 10.48 -6.64 6.55
N ASN A 453 9.70 -6.47 5.49
CA ASN A 453 10.22 -5.84 4.27
C ASN A 453 10.48 -4.33 4.43
N VAL A 454 9.66 -3.60 5.20
CA VAL A 454 9.94 -2.19 5.53
C VAL A 454 11.27 -2.05 6.30
N VAL A 455 11.53 -2.97 7.23
CA VAL A 455 12.77 -2.97 8.03
C VAL A 455 13.97 -3.38 7.19
N LEU A 456 13.84 -4.41 6.35
CA LEU A 456 14.90 -4.83 5.44
C LEU A 456 15.22 -3.74 4.41
N GLU A 457 14.22 -3.03 3.91
CA GLU A 457 14.41 -1.88 3.03
C GLU A 457 15.13 -0.72 3.74
N ALA A 458 14.79 -0.46 5.00
CA ALA A 458 15.50 0.53 5.82
C ALA A 458 16.98 0.17 6.03
N TRP A 459 17.30 -1.12 6.16
CA TRP A 459 18.67 -1.58 6.41
C TRP A 459 19.52 -1.74 5.17
N HIS A 460 18.93 -2.28 4.09
CA HIS A 460 19.66 -2.75 2.92
C HIS A 460 19.20 -2.08 1.62
N GLY A 461 18.23 -1.17 1.69
CA GLY A 461 17.63 -0.53 0.53
C GLY A 461 16.66 -1.45 -0.22
N PRO A 462 16.24 -1.06 -1.44
CA PRO A 462 15.18 -1.73 -2.20
C PRO A 462 15.51 -3.18 -2.61
N SER A 463 16.77 -3.61 -2.48
CA SER A 463 17.16 -5.01 -2.70
C SER A 463 16.67 -5.95 -1.59
N LEU A 464 16.37 -5.43 -0.40
CA LEU A 464 16.05 -6.18 0.84
C LEU A 464 17.18 -7.10 1.34
N VAL A 465 18.33 -7.11 0.66
CA VAL A 465 19.43 -8.04 0.88
C VAL A 465 20.72 -7.25 1.06
N PRO A 466 21.56 -7.57 2.08
CA PRO A 466 22.79 -6.84 2.31
C PRO A 466 23.75 -6.91 1.12
N GLU A 467 24.26 -5.75 0.68
CA GLU A 467 25.19 -5.65 -0.46
C GLU A 467 26.54 -6.33 -0.22
N LYS A 468 26.95 -6.46 1.05
CA LYS A 468 28.27 -6.99 1.45
C LYS A 468 28.32 -8.52 1.59
N LEU A 469 27.26 -9.25 1.22
CA LEU A 469 27.24 -10.71 1.29
C LEU A 469 28.16 -11.32 0.21
N SER A 470 29.46 -11.30 0.49
CA SER A 470 30.53 -11.72 -0.43
C SER A 470 30.55 -13.23 -0.70
N LYS A 471 29.82 -14.03 0.09
CA LYS A 471 29.76 -15.50 -0.04
C LYS A 471 28.33 -15.98 -0.20
N GLN A 472 28.13 -16.89 -1.16
CA GLN A 472 26.84 -17.56 -1.40
C GLN A 472 26.24 -18.19 -0.15
N LYS A 473 27.07 -18.76 0.74
CA LYS A 473 26.61 -19.36 1.99
C LYS A 473 25.96 -18.32 2.92
N GLU A 474 26.57 -17.15 3.07
CA GLU A 474 26.07 -16.09 3.96
C GLU A 474 24.72 -15.56 3.45
N LEU A 475 24.55 -15.47 2.12
CA LEU A 475 23.27 -15.16 1.49
C LEU A 475 22.20 -16.22 1.76
N VAL A 476 22.54 -17.51 1.58
CA VAL A 476 21.60 -18.61 1.83
C VAL A 476 21.17 -18.62 3.29
N ASP A 477 22.13 -18.57 4.22
CA ASP A 477 21.87 -18.59 5.66
C ASP A 477 20.98 -17.40 6.06
N PHE A 478 21.26 -16.19 5.55
CA PHE A 478 20.44 -15.00 5.78
C PHE A 478 19.00 -15.17 5.30
N VAL A 479 18.83 -15.57 4.03
CA VAL A 479 17.50 -15.71 3.42
C VAL A 479 16.70 -16.82 4.10
N GLU A 480 17.30 -17.98 4.36
CA GLU A 480 16.61 -19.08 5.05
C GLU A 480 16.21 -18.70 6.48
N THR A 481 17.02 -17.91 7.17
CA THR A 481 16.67 -17.42 8.51
C THR A 481 15.45 -16.48 8.46
N ILE A 482 15.41 -15.55 7.50
CA ILE A 482 14.27 -14.64 7.34
C ILE A 482 13.01 -15.39 6.87
N LEU A 483 13.14 -16.33 5.92
CA LEU A 483 12.04 -17.18 5.49
C LEU A 483 11.60 -18.16 6.60
N GLY A 484 12.49 -18.51 7.53
CA GLY A 484 12.15 -19.23 8.74
C GLY A 484 11.27 -18.42 9.69
N LEU A 485 11.44 -17.10 9.75
CA LEU A 485 10.54 -16.19 10.47
C LEU A 485 9.23 -15.94 9.72
N VAL A 486 9.32 -15.61 8.44
CA VAL A 486 8.15 -15.26 7.60
C VAL A 486 8.19 -16.10 6.30
N PRO A 487 7.62 -17.32 6.32
CA PRO A 487 7.69 -18.25 5.18
C PRO A 487 7.02 -17.78 3.90
N SER A 488 6.14 -16.79 3.99
CA SER A 488 5.43 -16.20 2.85
C SER A 488 6.10 -14.94 2.30
N ASN A 489 7.36 -14.65 2.67
CA ASN A 489 8.08 -13.46 2.24
C ASN A 489 8.56 -13.54 0.78
N TYR A 490 7.60 -13.51 -0.15
CA TYR A 490 7.86 -13.55 -1.59
C TYR A 490 8.61 -12.33 -2.14
N PRO A 491 8.47 -11.07 -1.65
CA PRO A 491 9.29 -9.95 -2.08
C PRO A 491 10.78 -10.20 -1.83
N LEU A 492 11.17 -10.73 -0.66
CA LEU A 492 12.55 -11.11 -0.40
C LEU A 492 13.03 -12.19 -1.39
N ALA A 493 12.28 -13.29 -1.55
CA ALA A 493 12.64 -14.37 -2.45
C ALA A 493 12.76 -13.90 -3.93
N LEU A 494 11.90 -12.96 -4.32
CA LEU A 494 11.91 -12.34 -5.64
C LEU A 494 13.15 -11.45 -5.82
N SER A 495 13.48 -10.61 -4.84
CA SER A 495 14.67 -9.77 -4.87
C SER A 495 15.96 -10.58 -4.95
N VAL A 496 16.06 -11.67 -4.17
CA VAL A 496 17.20 -12.61 -4.22
C VAL A 496 17.33 -13.25 -5.61
N SER A 497 16.22 -13.69 -6.18
CA SER A 497 16.21 -14.30 -7.52
C SER A 497 16.63 -13.29 -8.61
N LYS A 498 16.22 -12.03 -8.47
CA LYS A 498 16.64 -10.92 -9.36
C LYS A 498 18.12 -10.61 -9.21
N LEU A 499 18.64 -10.57 -7.98
CA LEU A 499 20.04 -10.33 -7.68
C LEU A 499 20.93 -11.39 -8.36
N LEU A 500 20.64 -12.67 -8.15
CA LEU A 500 21.40 -13.77 -8.73
C LEU A 500 21.39 -13.75 -10.27
N ARG A 501 20.26 -13.39 -10.89
CA ARG A 501 20.18 -13.23 -12.35
C ARG A 501 21.00 -12.04 -12.88
N LYS A 502 21.15 -10.97 -12.09
CA LYS A 502 22.01 -9.83 -12.48
C LYS A 502 23.48 -10.23 -12.42
N GLU A 503 23.88 -10.94 -11.37
CA GLU A 503 25.24 -11.46 -11.20
C GLU A 503 25.63 -12.42 -12.32
N GLU A 504 24.75 -13.37 -12.68
CA GLU A 504 24.96 -14.31 -13.79
C GLU A 504 25.26 -13.61 -15.13
N LYS A 505 24.63 -12.45 -15.39
CA LYS A 505 24.86 -11.66 -16.62
C LYS A 505 26.17 -10.87 -16.60
N GLN A 506 26.75 -10.65 -15.42
CA GLN A 506 27.95 -9.84 -15.23
C GLN A 506 29.22 -10.70 -15.05
N SER A 507 29.08 -11.98 -14.68
CA SER A 507 30.19 -12.91 -14.49
C SER A 507 30.39 -13.84 -15.69
N ASP A 508 31.59 -13.84 -16.30
CA ASP A 508 32.02 -14.86 -17.28
C ASP A 508 32.28 -16.23 -16.63
N SER A 509 32.45 -16.29 -15.30
CA SER A 509 32.50 -17.56 -14.56
C SER A 509 31.08 -18.02 -14.25
N GLY A 510 30.65 -19.10 -14.89
CA GLY A 510 29.32 -19.68 -14.74
C GLY A 510 28.88 -19.76 -13.28
N SER A 511 27.85 -18.98 -12.94
CA SER A 511 27.14 -19.10 -11.67
C SER A 511 26.73 -20.56 -11.44
N SER A 512 26.84 -21.01 -10.18
CA SER A 512 26.43 -22.36 -9.77
C SER A 512 24.95 -22.58 -10.12
N SER A 513 24.65 -23.53 -11.01
CA SER A 513 23.26 -23.91 -11.32
C SER A 513 22.46 -24.30 -10.07
N GLY A 514 23.13 -24.72 -8.99
CA GLY A 514 22.54 -25.03 -7.70
C GLY A 514 21.95 -23.81 -6.97
N ILE A 515 22.60 -22.63 -7.01
CA ILE A 515 22.10 -21.46 -6.27
C ILE A 515 20.83 -20.90 -6.92
N HIS A 516 20.78 -20.87 -8.26
CA HIS A 516 19.57 -20.49 -8.99
C HIS A 516 18.43 -21.48 -8.73
N PHE A 517 18.73 -22.78 -8.69
CA PHE A 517 17.73 -23.79 -8.36
C PHE A 517 17.14 -23.60 -6.95
N TRP A 518 17.98 -23.33 -5.95
CA TRP A 518 17.55 -23.02 -4.58
C TRP A 518 16.69 -21.76 -4.52
N ALA A 519 17.11 -20.68 -5.19
CA ALA A 519 16.36 -19.43 -5.23
C ALA A 519 14.99 -19.63 -5.89
N GLY A 520 14.93 -20.36 -7.01
CA GLY A 520 13.69 -20.72 -7.69
C GLY A 520 12.75 -21.56 -6.83
N LEU A 521 13.29 -22.47 -6.01
CA LEU A 521 12.49 -23.27 -5.08
C LEU A 521 11.86 -22.38 -3.99
N ASN A 522 12.65 -21.49 -3.38
CA ASN A 522 12.15 -20.55 -2.37
C ASN A 522 11.13 -19.59 -2.96
N LEU A 523 11.35 -19.07 -4.17
CA LEU A 523 10.41 -18.19 -4.85
C LEU A 523 9.08 -18.89 -5.14
N ALA A 524 9.11 -20.10 -5.70
CA ALA A 524 7.89 -20.85 -5.98
C ALA A 524 7.13 -21.24 -4.69
N SER A 525 7.87 -21.60 -3.63
CA SER A 525 7.35 -21.95 -2.31
C SER A 525 6.66 -20.78 -1.61
N THR A 526 7.36 -19.66 -1.46
CA THR A 526 6.88 -18.46 -0.74
C THR A 526 5.61 -17.90 -1.37
N ILE A 527 5.58 -17.78 -2.71
CA ILE A 527 4.39 -17.32 -3.45
C ILE A 527 3.23 -18.33 -3.31
N SER A 528 3.54 -19.62 -3.39
CA SER A 528 2.54 -20.69 -3.27
C SER A 528 1.83 -20.72 -1.91
N CYS A 529 2.49 -20.25 -0.86
CA CYS A 529 2.00 -20.25 0.51
C CYS A 529 1.48 -18.87 0.96
N ALA A 530 1.60 -17.83 0.13
CA ALA A 530 1.24 -16.47 0.49
C ALA A 530 -0.26 -16.32 0.81
N ILE A 531 -0.54 -15.77 1.99
CA ILE A 531 -1.88 -15.39 2.44
C ILE A 531 -1.80 -13.93 2.93
N PRO A 532 -2.50 -12.98 2.28
CA PRO A 532 -3.33 -13.13 1.09
C PRO A 532 -2.51 -13.54 -0.13
N VAL A 533 -3.22 -14.05 -1.14
CA VAL A 533 -2.63 -14.43 -2.43
C VAL A 533 -1.86 -13.25 -3.02
N ALA A 534 -0.62 -13.48 -3.43
CA ALA A 534 0.20 -12.46 -4.07
C ALA A 534 -0.46 -11.95 -5.37
N PRO A 535 -0.37 -10.66 -5.71
CA PRO A 535 -0.91 -10.09 -6.94
C PRO A 535 -0.46 -10.83 -8.20
N GLU A 536 -1.28 -10.80 -9.25
CA GLU A 536 -1.01 -11.49 -10.53
C GLU A 536 0.36 -11.18 -11.12
N TYR A 537 0.79 -9.91 -11.09
CA TYR A 537 2.07 -9.50 -11.66
C TYR A 537 3.27 -10.18 -10.97
N ILE A 538 3.16 -10.52 -9.68
CA ILE A 538 4.19 -11.26 -8.94
C ILE A 538 4.28 -12.70 -9.45
N TRP A 539 3.14 -13.34 -9.72
CA TRP A 539 3.11 -14.70 -10.29
C TRP A 539 3.69 -14.74 -11.70
N VAL A 540 3.41 -13.72 -12.52
CA VAL A 540 3.98 -13.59 -13.86
C VAL A 540 5.49 -13.44 -13.79
N GLU A 541 5.97 -12.46 -13.03
CA GLU A 541 7.40 -12.18 -12.92
C GLU A 541 8.18 -13.37 -12.33
N ALA A 542 7.64 -14.00 -11.29
CA ALA A 542 8.22 -15.22 -10.74
C ALA A 542 8.18 -16.38 -11.74
N GLY A 543 7.08 -16.51 -12.49
CA GLY A 543 6.90 -17.50 -13.53
C GLY A 543 7.95 -17.42 -14.63
N GLU A 544 8.27 -16.20 -15.09
CA GLU A 544 9.35 -15.95 -16.05
C GLU A 544 10.71 -16.34 -15.46
N ILE A 545 11.01 -15.89 -14.24
CA ILE A 545 12.27 -16.22 -13.56
C ILE A 545 12.46 -17.72 -13.41
N VAL A 546 11.47 -18.45 -12.88
CA VAL A 546 11.63 -19.90 -12.63
C VAL A 546 11.63 -20.74 -13.89
N SER A 547 11.03 -20.24 -14.99
CA SER A 547 11.03 -20.94 -16.28
C SER A 547 12.41 -20.90 -16.95
N ASP A 548 13.18 -19.85 -16.69
CA ASP A 548 14.53 -19.66 -17.23
C ASP A 548 15.60 -20.49 -16.49
N ILE A 549 15.29 -21.08 -15.32
CA ILE A 549 16.25 -21.83 -14.52
C ILE A 549 16.50 -23.22 -15.11
N ASN A 550 17.76 -23.52 -15.41
CA ASN A 550 18.20 -24.83 -15.88
C ASN A 550 17.82 -25.96 -14.89
N GLY A 551 17.19 -27.02 -15.40
CA GLY A 551 16.73 -28.15 -14.59
C GLY A 551 15.47 -27.92 -13.75
N PHE A 552 14.83 -26.73 -13.84
CA PHE A 552 13.64 -26.38 -13.05
C PHE A 552 12.31 -26.54 -13.80
N LYS A 553 12.34 -26.83 -15.11
CA LYS A 553 11.17 -26.85 -16.02
C LYS A 553 9.94 -27.57 -15.47
N THR A 554 10.07 -28.77 -14.90
CA THR A 554 8.92 -29.55 -14.37
C THR A 554 8.31 -28.93 -13.10
N ARG A 555 9.10 -28.21 -12.30
CA ARG A 555 8.62 -27.46 -11.13
C ARG A 555 8.00 -26.14 -11.55
N ALA A 556 8.62 -25.43 -12.49
CA ALA A 556 8.06 -24.24 -13.12
C ALA A 556 6.68 -24.55 -13.73
N GLU A 557 6.52 -25.71 -14.39
CA GLU A 557 5.24 -26.14 -14.95
C GLU A 557 4.17 -26.28 -13.86
N ARG A 558 4.48 -26.96 -12.75
CA ARG A 558 3.54 -27.11 -11.62
C ARG A 558 3.21 -25.76 -10.98
N PHE A 559 4.21 -24.90 -10.84
CA PHE A 559 4.04 -23.55 -10.33
C PHE A 559 3.09 -22.73 -11.20
N LEU A 560 3.31 -22.69 -12.52
CA LEU A 560 2.46 -21.97 -13.47
C LEU A 560 1.05 -22.58 -13.57
N LYS A 561 0.91 -23.91 -13.48
CA LYS A 561 -0.40 -24.56 -13.39
C LYS A 561 -1.16 -24.11 -12.14
N LYS A 562 -0.48 -23.99 -11.00
CA LYS A 562 -1.07 -23.41 -9.79
C LYS A 562 -1.39 -21.93 -9.98
N ALA A 563 -0.50 -21.14 -10.57
CA ALA A 563 -0.76 -19.73 -10.88
C ALA A 563 -2.04 -19.56 -11.72
N LEU A 564 -2.27 -20.42 -12.72
CA LEU A 564 -3.47 -20.42 -13.55
C LEU A 564 -4.74 -20.90 -12.81
N SER A 565 -4.61 -21.70 -11.74
CA SER A 565 -5.76 -21.98 -10.87
C SER A 565 -6.18 -20.77 -10.03
N VAL A 566 -5.24 -19.88 -9.72
CA VAL A 566 -5.47 -18.66 -8.95
C VAL A 566 -5.95 -17.50 -9.84
N TYR A 567 -5.29 -17.31 -10.99
CA TYR A 567 -5.56 -16.27 -11.98
C TYR A 567 -5.87 -16.89 -13.35
N PRO A 568 -7.02 -17.59 -13.49
CA PRO A 568 -7.36 -18.35 -14.70
C PRO A 568 -7.57 -17.48 -15.94
N MET A 569 -7.74 -16.17 -15.77
CA MET A 569 -8.00 -15.22 -16.84
C MET A 569 -6.80 -14.33 -17.18
N SER A 570 -5.60 -14.58 -16.61
CA SER A 570 -4.41 -13.80 -16.93
C SER A 570 -3.81 -14.22 -18.28
N VAL A 571 -3.80 -13.31 -19.25
CA VAL A 571 -3.15 -13.54 -20.55
C VAL A 571 -1.65 -13.78 -20.38
N LYS A 572 -1.00 -13.04 -19.48
CA LYS A 572 0.45 -13.14 -19.27
C LYS A 572 0.86 -14.49 -18.68
N LEU A 573 0.12 -14.99 -17.68
CA LEU A 573 0.37 -16.31 -17.11
C LEU A 573 0.13 -17.43 -18.12
N TRP A 574 -0.93 -17.33 -18.93
CA TRP A 574 -1.15 -18.30 -20.00
C TRP A 574 -0.02 -18.28 -21.03
N ARG A 575 0.51 -17.11 -21.40
CA ARG A 575 1.66 -16.99 -22.30
C ARG A 575 2.94 -17.60 -21.69
N CYS A 576 3.23 -17.33 -20.41
CA CYS A 576 4.34 -17.98 -19.71
C CYS A 576 4.20 -19.51 -19.70
N TYR A 577 3.01 -20.01 -19.34
CA TYR A 577 2.74 -21.45 -19.28
C TYR A 577 2.86 -22.12 -20.65
N TRP A 578 2.28 -21.50 -21.68
CA TRP A 578 2.38 -21.94 -23.06
C TRP A 578 3.83 -22.00 -23.55
N SER A 579 4.61 -20.93 -23.31
CA SER A 579 6.01 -20.85 -23.72
C SER A 579 6.84 -21.96 -23.07
N LEU A 580 6.68 -22.16 -21.76
CA LEU A 580 7.38 -23.20 -21.02
C LEU A 580 7.03 -24.60 -21.55
N CYS A 581 5.74 -24.92 -21.66
CA CYS A 581 5.30 -26.24 -22.11
C CYS A 581 5.68 -26.54 -23.56
N LYS A 582 5.60 -25.54 -24.45
CA LYS A 582 6.07 -25.67 -25.83
C LYS A 582 7.57 -25.96 -25.88
N SER A 583 8.36 -25.39 -24.97
CA SER A 583 9.81 -25.68 -24.86
C SER A 583 10.13 -27.10 -24.35
N ILE A 584 9.16 -27.79 -23.75
CA ILE A 584 9.29 -29.17 -23.27
C ILE A 584 8.82 -30.13 -24.38
N GLU A 585 7.62 -29.88 -24.91
CA GLU A 585 6.99 -30.67 -25.96
C GLU A 585 6.04 -29.80 -26.79
N GLU A 586 6.27 -29.72 -28.10
CA GLU A 586 5.55 -28.80 -28.99
C GLU A 586 4.02 -29.05 -29.01
N ARG A 587 3.58 -30.31 -29.00
CA ARG A 587 2.16 -30.70 -28.98
C ARG A 587 1.41 -30.12 -27.79
N ARG A 588 2.06 -30.04 -26.63
CA ARG A 588 1.45 -29.50 -25.39
C ARG A 588 1.14 -28.01 -25.51
N GLY A 589 1.91 -27.28 -26.32
CA GLY A 589 1.62 -25.87 -26.62
C GLY A 589 0.26 -25.69 -27.29
N ILE A 590 -0.12 -26.59 -28.20
CA ILE A 590 -1.41 -26.55 -28.92
C ILE A 590 -2.56 -26.81 -27.94
N GLU A 591 -2.44 -27.82 -27.09
CA GLU A 591 -3.47 -28.15 -26.08
C GLU A 591 -3.71 -26.99 -25.10
N ILE A 592 -2.64 -26.30 -24.70
CA ILE A 592 -2.71 -25.13 -23.80
C ILE A 592 -3.39 -23.95 -24.50
N GLU A 593 -3.08 -23.73 -25.77
CA GLU A 593 -3.74 -22.69 -26.55
C GLU A 593 -5.25 -22.94 -26.68
N GLU A 594 -5.65 -24.19 -26.92
CA GLU A 594 -7.06 -24.59 -26.92
C GLU A 594 -7.73 -24.39 -25.54
N ALA A 595 -7.03 -24.72 -24.46
CA ALA A 595 -7.53 -24.53 -23.10
C ALA A 595 -7.73 -23.04 -22.77
N ALA A 596 -6.78 -22.18 -23.14
CA ALA A 596 -6.89 -20.73 -23.00
C ALA A 596 -8.07 -20.20 -23.83
N ARG A 597 -8.24 -20.68 -25.06
CA ARG A 597 -9.36 -20.30 -25.93
C ARG A 597 -10.72 -20.67 -25.33
N LYS A 598 -10.84 -21.85 -24.70
CA LYS A 598 -12.06 -22.26 -23.97
C LYS A 598 -12.39 -21.35 -22.79
N LYS A 599 -11.39 -20.65 -22.22
CA LYS A 599 -11.57 -19.64 -21.17
C LYS A 599 -11.92 -18.25 -21.74
N GLY A 600 -11.85 -18.05 -23.05
CA GLY A 600 -12.02 -16.76 -23.71
C GLY A 600 -10.74 -15.92 -23.77
N ILE A 601 -9.57 -16.56 -23.68
CA ILE A 601 -8.26 -15.92 -23.69
C ILE A 601 -7.57 -16.17 -25.04
N THR A 602 -7.03 -15.10 -25.64
CA THR A 602 -6.24 -15.16 -26.88
C THR A 602 -4.77 -14.96 -26.56
N LEU A 603 -3.92 -15.90 -26.98
CA LEU A 603 -2.48 -15.88 -26.71
C LEU A 603 -1.63 -15.27 -27.83
N ALA A 604 -2.25 -15.03 -29.00
CA ALA A 604 -1.63 -14.40 -30.16
C ALA A 604 -1.10 -12.98 -29.88
#